data_AF-A0A100VP90-F1
#
_entry.id   AF-A0A100VP90-F1
#
_cell.length_a   1.000
_cell.length_b   1.000
_cell.length_c   1.000
_cell.angle_alpha   90.00
_cell.angle_beta   90.00
_cell.angle_gamma   90.00
#
_symmetry.space_group_name_H-M   'P 1'
#
loop_
_entity.id
_entity.type
_entity.pdbx_description
1 polymer ?
#
loop_
_entity_poly.entity_id
_entity_poly.type
_entity_poly.pdbx_seq_one_letter_code
_entity_poly.pdbx_strand_id
1 'polypeptide(L)'
;MGWEYGIRATEPAILPEVVKRLASVLTFTNMYSLEHHANGFVLNREDPSWPRALEVWIEEASGVEEIADGALYIYCLFHIWGEEARGWMQQMEQETRQVEGGLIWFEL
;
A
#
# COMPACT_ATOMS: atom_id res chain seq x y z
N MET A 1 -13.94 -9.58 -2.06
CA MET A 1 -12.54 -9.76 -2.50
C MET A 1 -12.09 -8.41 -3.00
N GLY A 2 -10.88 -7.97 -2.70
CA GLY A 2 -10.33 -6.66 -3.05
C GLY A 2 -9.29 -6.76 -4.17
N TRP A 3 -8.47 -5.73 -4.35
CA TRP A 3 -7.21 -5.86 -5.09
C TRP A 3 -6.05 -5.99 -4.13
N GLU A 4 -5.16 -6.94 -4.38
CA GLU A 4 -3.97 -7.22 -3.59
C GLU A 4 -2.75 -7.00 -4.46
N TYR A 5 -1.84 -6.18 -3.96
CA TYR A 5 -0.60 -5.84 -4.64
C TYR A 5 0.55 -5.86 -3.66
N GLY A 6 1.73 -6.23 -4.15
CA GLY A 6 2.97 -6.04 -3.43
C GLY A 6 3.87 -5.02 -4.13
N ILE A 7 4.72 -4.37 -3.34
CA ILE A 7 5.77 -3.48 -3.82
C ILE A 7 7.08 -3.95 -3.20
N ARG A 8 8.00 -4.43 -4.04
CA ARG A 8 9.35 -4.81 -3.61
C ARG A 8 10.35 -3.72 -3.98
N ALA A 9 11.37 -3.55 -3.15
CA ALA A 9 12.49 -2.64 -3.39
C ALA A 9 13.77 -3.43 -3.59
N THR A 10 14.72 -2.88 -4.35
CA THR A 10 16.08 -3.46 -4.40
C THR A 10 16.81 -3.29 -3.08
N GLU A 11 16.49 -2.24 -2.32
CA GLU A 11 17.01 -1.98 -0.98
C GLU A 11 15.86 -1.91 0.04
N PRO A 12 15.64 -2.96 0.87
CA PRO A 12 14.52 -2.97 1.81
C PRO A 12 14.54 -1.87 2.87
N ALA A 13 15.69 -1.25 3.13
CA ALA A 13 15.83 -0.19 4.12
C ALA A 13 15.01 1.08 3.78
N ILE A 14 14.61 1.27 2.52
CA ILE A 14 13.81 2.43 2.10
C ILE A 14 12.31 2.25 2.36
N LEU A 15 11.83 1.02 2.60
CA LEU A 15 10.38 0.72 2.68
C LEU A 15 9.64 1.56 3.74
N PRO A 16 10.17 1.81 4.95
CA PRO A 16 9.50 2.66 5.93
C PRO A 16 9.27 4.10 5.45
N GLU A 17 10.20 4.64 4.67
CA GLU A 17 10.06 5.98 4.10
C GLU A 17 9.08 5.98 2.92
N VAL A 18 9.12 4.93 2.09
CA VAL A 18 8.15 4.74 1.00
C VAL A 18 6.73 4.71 1.56
N VAL A 19 6.44 3.91 2.59
CA VAL A 19 5.10 3.84 3.19
C VAL A 19 4.59 5.22 3.65
N LYS A 20 5.45 6.04 4.28
CA LYS A 20 5.07 7.41 4.68
C LYS A 20 4.71 8.28 3.49
N ARG A 21 5.49 8.18 2.41
CA ARG A 21 5.23 8.93 1.17
C ARG A 21 3.92 8.48 0.53
N LEU A 22 3.69 7.18 0.42
CA LEU A 22 2.43 6.62 -0.09
C LEU A 22 1.23 7.16 0.70
N ALA A 23 1.32 7.16 2.04
CA ALA A 23 0.27 7.72 2.88
C ALA A 23 0.02 9.22 2.63
N SER A 24 1.09 9.98 2.39
CA SER A 24 1.04 11.44 2.21
C SER A 24 0.48 11.91 0.87
N VAL A 25 0.56 11.07 -0.18
CA VAL A 25 0.07 11.42 -1.53
C VAL A 25 -1.40 11.09 -1.74
N LEU A 26 -1.99 10.28 -0.84
CA LEU A 26 -3.38 9.87 -0.97
C LEU A 26 -4.32 11.06 -0.84
N THR A 27 -5.11 11.27 -1.90
CA THR A 27 -6.19 12.25 -1.89
C THR A 27 -7.52 11.51 -1.67
N PHE A 28 -8.24 11.88 -0.62
CA PHE A 28 -9.52 11.29 -0.24
C PHE A 28 -10.48 12.35 0.32
N THR A 29 -11.77 12.04 0.28
CA THR A 29 -12.82 12.93 0.82
C THR A 29 -12.91 12.83 2.34
N ASN A 30 -13.68 13.71 2.96
CA ASN A 30 -13.90 13.70 4.42
C ASN A 30 -14.64 12.47 4.95
N MET A 31 -15.14 11.58 4.09
CA MET A 31 -15.73 10.29 4.49
C MET A 31 -14.67 9.24 4.87
N TYR A 32 -13.39 9.58 4.68
CA TYR A 32 -12.26 8.73 5.01
C TYR A 32 -11.37 9.34 6.09
N SER A 33 -10.68 8.49 6.83
CA SER A 33 -9.67 8.88 7.82
C SER A 33 -8.43 8.00 7.69
N LEU A 34 -7.26 8.63 7.74
CA LEU A 34 -5.98 7.94 7.61
C LEU A 34 -5.42 7.64 9.00
N GLU A 35 -5.25 6.36 9.31
CA GLU A 35 -4.63 5.86 10.54
C GLU A 35 -3.19 5.42 10.24
N HIS A 36 -2.22 5.96 10.97
CA HIS A 36 -0.81 5.61 10.81
C HIS A 36 -0.37 4.58 11.84
N HIS A 37 0.40 3.60 11.40
CA HIS A 37 1.04 2.59 12.23
C HIS A 37 2.56 2.63 12.05
N ALA A 38 3.29 1.91 12.91
CA ALA A 38 4.76 1.88 12.86
C ALA A 38 5.32 1.33 11.55
N ASN A 39 4.61 0.38 10.92
CA ASN A 39 5.01 -0.33 9.72
C ASN A 39 4.01 -0.20 8.57
N GLY A 40 3.07 0.75 8.63
CA GLY A 40 1.95 0.78 7.69
C GLY A 40 0.97 1.91 7.93
N PHE A 41 -0.13 1.89 7.19
CA PHE A 41 -1.27 2.76 7.40
C PHE A 41 -2.56 2.08 6.94
N VAL A 42 -3.68 2.57 7.46
CA VAL A 42 -5.03 2.14 7.06
C VAL A 42 -5.83 3.38 6.68
N LEU A 43 -6.45 3.36 5.51
CA LEU A 43 -7.47 4.33 5.14
C LEU A 43 -8.83 3.75 5.54
N ASN A 44 -9.38 4.29 6.63
CA ASN A 44 -10.69 3.92 7.14
C ASN A 44 -11.79 4.75 6.45
N ARG A 45 -13.00 4.20 6.35
CA ARG A 45 -14.22 4.88 5.89
C ARG A 45 -15.25 4.91 7.02
N GLU A 46 -16.13 5.90 7.01
CA GLU A 46 -17.26 6.03 7.96
C GLU A 46 -18.40 5.01 7.69
N ASP A 47 -18.04 3.74 7.48
CA ASP A 47 -18.99 2.63 7.35
C ASP A 47 -18.65 1.54 8.38
N PRO A 48 -19.49 1.32 9.40
CA PRO A 48 -19.21 0.34 10.44
C PRO A 48 -19.24 -1.12 9.97
N SER A 49 -19.85 -1.41 8.82
CA SER A 49 -19.89 -2.77 8.25
C SER A 49 -18.63 -3.11 7.46
N TRP A 50 -17.97 -2.11 6.88
CA TRP A 50 -16.70 -2.27 6.18
C TRP A 50 -15.82 -1.06 6.47
N PRO A 51 -15.18 -1.01 7.63
CA PRO A 51 -14.51 0.22 8.07
C PRO A 51 -13.22 0.50 7.30
N ARG A 52 -12.62 -0.48 6.63
CA ARG A 52 -11.33 -0.33 5.94
C ARG A 52 -11.53 -0.24 4.43
N ALA A 53 -10.92 0.77 3.82
CA ALA A 53 -10.94 0.99 2.38
C ALA A 53 -9.61 0.59 1.71
N LEU A 54 -8.49 0.87 2.38
CA LEU A 54 -7.14 0.50 1.94
C LEU A 54 -6.30 0.15 3.17
N GLU A 55 -5.54 -0.93 3.10
CA GLU A 55 -4.52 -1.30 4.08
C GLU A 55 -3.17 -1.38 3.38
N VAL A 56 -2.14 -0.79 3.99
CA VAL A 56 -0.76 -0.83 3.49
C VAL A 56 0.18 -1.19 4.63
N TRP A 57 0.94 -2.27 4.47
CA TRP A 57 1.79 -2.83 5.51
C TRP A 57 3.15 -3.21 4.96
N ILE A 58 4.21 -3.06 5.77
CA ILE A 58 5.49 -3.74 5.51
C ILE A 58 5.39 -5.13 6.11
N GLU A 59 5.58 -6.13 5.26
CA GLU A 59 5.49 -7.54 5.60
C GLU A 59 6.76 -8.29 5.21
N GLU A 60 6.96 -9.46 5.83
CA GLU A 60 7.97 -10.42 5.46
C GLU A 60 7.32 -11.49 4.55
N ALA A 61 7.89 -11.70 3.38
CA ALA A 61 7.37 -12.67 2.41
C ALA A 61 7.47 -14.10 2.95
N SER A 62 6.40 -14.86 2.78
CA SER A 62 6.33 -16.29 3.09
C SER A 62 5.43 -16.99 2.08
N GLY A 63 6.02 -17.59 1.06
CA GLY A 63 5.30 -18.28 -0.03
C GLY A 63 4.76 -17.35 -1.11
N VAL A 64 5.34 -16.16 -1.28
CA VAL A 64 5.01 -15.21 -2.36
C VAL A 64 5.90 -15.50 -3.56
N GLU A 65 5.34 -15.75 -4.75
CA GLU A 65 6.10 -16.21 -5.92
C GLU A 65 7.14 -15.17 -6.38
N GLU A 66 6.81 -13.88 -6.26
CA GLU A 66 7.59 -12.76 -6.76
C GLU A 66 8.74 -12.35 -5.83
N ILE A 67 8.78 -12.88 -4.59
CA ILE A 67 9.70 -12.46 -3.55
C ILE A 67 10.28 -13.67 -2.81
N ALA A 68 11.59 -13.65 -2.57
CA ALA A 68 12.22 -14.67 -1.74
C ALA A 68 11.68 -14.65 -0.31
N ASP A 69 11.39 -15.83 0.25
CA ASP A 69 10.98 -15.95 1.65
C ASP A 69 11.95 -15.23 2.60
N GLY A 70 11.39 -14.54 3.60
CA GLY A 70 12.15 -13.73 4.56
C GLY A 70 12.50 -12.32 4.07
N ALA A 71 12.24 -11.97 2.80
CA ALA A 71 12.46 -10.61 2.32
C ALA A 71 11.27 -9.68 2.63
N LEU A 72 11.57 -8.42 2.91
CA LEU A 72 10.56 -7.41 3.20
C LEU A 72 9.98 -6.81 1.92
N TYR A 73 8.67 -6.55 1.95
CA TYR A 73 7.94 -5.87 0.89
C TYR A 73 6.81 -5.04 1.48
N ILE A 74 6.23 -4.14 0.68
CA ILE A 74 5.00 -3.45 1.05
C ILE A 74 3.82 -4.23 0.48
N TYR A 75 2.94 -4.72 1.34
CA TYR A 75 1.64 -5.27 1.00
C TYR A 75 0.59 -4.15 0.92
N CYS A 76 -0.24 -4.16 -0.13
CA CYS A 76 -1.32 -3.22 -0.37
C CYS A 76 -2.63 -3.98 -0.62
N LEU A 77 -3.64 -3.75 0.22
CA LEU A 77 -4.97 -4.37 0.09
C LEU A 77 -6.05 -3.30 -0.06
N PHE A 78 -6.65 -3.25 -1.24
CA PHE A 78 -7.77 -2.36 -1.56
C PHE A 78 -9.09 -3.09 -1.31
N HIS A 79 -9.81 -2.72 -0.26
CA HIS A 79 -11.08 -3.34 0.11
C HIS A 79 -12.28 -2.84 -0.72
N ILE A 80 -12.12 -1.70 -1.38
CA ILE A 80 -13.14 -1.12 -2.25
C ILE A 80 -12.75 -1.24 -3.71
N TRP A 81 -13.76 -1.23 -4.58
CA TRP A 81 -13.62 -1.28 -6.03
C TRP A 81 -13.99 0.05 -6.67
N GLY A 82 -13.61 0.22 -7.93
CA GLY A 82 -14.02 1.35 -8.75
C GLY A 82 -13.00 2.47 -8.81
N GLU A 83 -13.45 3.64 -9.23
CA GLU A 83 -12.57 4.77 -9.59
C GLU A 83 -11.78 5.32 -8.40
N GLU A 84 -12.32 5.26 -7.18
CA GLU A 84 -11.60 5.71 -5.97
C GLU A 84 -10.36 4.85 -5.70
N ALA A 85 -10.52 3.52 -5.63
CA ALA A 85 -9.40 2.61 -5.42
C ALA A 85 -8.37 2.69 -6.57
N ARG A 86 -8.83 2.82 -7.83
CA ARG A 86 -7.95 3.04 -8.98
C ARG A 86 -7.16 4.34 -8.85
N GLY A 87 -7.81 5.42 -8.40
CA GLY A 87 -7.17 6.70 -8.18
C GLY A 87 -6.07 6.62 -7.13
N TRP A 88 -6.31 5.94 -6.01
CA TRP A 88 -5.30 5.71 -4.97
C TRP A 88 -4.14 4.85 -5.47
N MET A 89 -4.44 3.76 -6.17
CA MET A 89 -3.41 2.91 -6.79
C MET A 89 -2.53 3.74 -7.74
N GLN A 90 -3.12 4.56 -8.61
CA GLN A 90 -2.37 5.42 -9.53
C GLN A 90 -1.52 6.48 -8.82
N GLN A 91 -2.04 7.09 -7.75
CA GLN A 91 -1.29 8.04 -6.92
C GLN A 91 -0.07 7.37 -6.27
N MET A 92 -0.27 6.19 -5.70
CA MET A 92 0.79 5.39 -5.09
C MET A 92 1.83 4.94 -6.13
N GLU A 93 1.40 4.42 -7.28
CA GLU A 93 2.31 4.07 -8.38
C GLU A 93 3.13 5.28 -8.84
N GLN A 94 2.49 6.43 -9.01
CA GLN A 94 3.18 7.65 -9.42
C GLN A 94 4.24 8.07 -8.40
N GLU A 95 3.93 8.02 -7.10
CA GLU A 95 4.90 8.34 -6.04
C GLU A 95 6.05 7.33 -6.04
N THR A 96 5.79 6.03 -6.18
CA THR A 96 6.87 5.03 -6.24
C THR A 96 7.83 5.25 -7.40
N ARG A 97 7.37 5.80 -8.53
CA ARG A 97 8.24 6.15 -9.68
C ARG A 97 9.16 7.34 -9.39
N GLN A 98 8.85 8.18 -8.39
CA GLN A 98 9.69 9.31 -7.96
C GLN A 98 10.72 8.92 -6.91
N VAL A 99 10.62 7.72 -6.32
CA VAL A 99 11.54 7.24 -5.29
C VAL A 99 12.65 6.42 -5.93
N GLU A 100 13.90 6.84 -5.70
CA GLU A 100 15.06 6.01 -6.02
C GLU A 100 15.07 4.77 -5.12
N GLY A 101 15.20 3.57 -5.70
CA GLY A 101 15.11 2.32 -4.94
C GLY A 101 14.58 1.10 -5.69
N GLY A 102 14.36 1.24 -7.02
CA GLY A 102 13.95 0.12 -7.85
C GLY A 102 12.64 -0.51 -7.40
N LEU A 103 11.64 0.33 -7.07
CA LEU A 103 10.33 -0.11 -6.62
C LEU A 103 9.57 -0.80 -7.76
N ILE A 104 9.19 -2.06 -7.55
CA ILE A 104 8.48 -2.87 -8.53
C ILE A 104 7.17 -3.34 -7.91
N TRP A 105 6.07 -3.00 -8.58
CA TRP A 105 4.73 -3.48 -8.26
C TRP A 105 4.48 -4.87 -8.86
N PHE A 106 3.73 -5.69 -8.14
CA PHE A 106 3.27 -7.00 -8.60
C PHE A 106 1.92 -7.35 -7.96
N GLU A 107 1.16 -8.23 -8.61
CA GLU A 107 -0.14 -8.73 -8.12
C GLU A 107 0.08 -9.89 -7.15
N LEU A 108 -0.82 -10.05 -6.18
CA LEU A 108 -0.82 -11.13 -5.17
C LEU A 108 -2.08 -12.00 -5.27
#